data_AF-A0A151BUD7-F1
#
_entry.id   AF-A0A151BUD7-F1
#
_cell.length_a   1.000
_cell.length_b   1.000
_cell.length_c   1.000
_cell.angle_alpha   90.00
_cell.angle_beta   90.00
_cell.angle_gamma   90.00
#
_symmetry.space_group_name_H-M   'P 1'
#
loop_
_entity.id
_entity.type
_entity.pdbx_description
1 polymer ?
#
loop_
_entity_poly.entity_id
_entity_poly.type
_entity_poly.pdbx_seq_one_letter_code
_entity_poly.pdbx_strand_id
1 'polypeptide(L)'
;MKMTVSELRDLLADLPGDAEVRMATQPHWPMASQLRGIATGSSIAGETQCDEHGYYSCDDCTDDSVVWLVEGDSIFDDPYAPRAAWDGTVR
;
A
#
# COMPACT_ATOMS: atom_id res chain seq x y z
N MET A 1 14.42 6.77 -5.43
CA MET A 1 15.48 5.76 -5.20
C MET A 1 14.86 4.42 -5.53
N LYS A 2 15.56 3.53 -6.24
CA LYS A 2 15.00 2.24 -6.67
C LYS A 2 15.05 1.25 -5.51
N MET A 3 13.92 0.63 -5.19
CA MET A 3 13.86 -0.45 -4.20
C MET A 3 14.60 -1.69 -4.71
N THR A 4 15.48 -2.23 -3.88
CA THR A 4 16.18 -3.49 -4.13
C THR A 4 15.40 -4.67 -3.54
N VAL A 5 15.74 -5.89 -3.98
CA VAL A 5 15.15 -7.12 -3.45
C VAL A 5 15.46 -7.29 -1.95
N SER A 6 16.67 -6.92 -1.50
CA SER A 6 17.01 -7.02 -0.08
C SER A 6 16.20 -6.05 0.77
N GLU A 7 16.06 -4.79 0.34
CA GLU A 7 15.23 -3.81 1.06
C GLU A 7 13.77 -4.27 1.14
N LEU A 8 13.21 -4.76 0.03
CA LEU A 8 11.85 -5.30 0.04
C LEU A 8 11.72 -6.51 0.97
N ARG A 9 12.68 -7.44 0.94
CA ARG A 9 12.67 -8.59 1.85
C ARG A 9 12.74 -8.16 3.30
N ASP A 10 13.58 -7.17 3.62
CA ASP A 10 13.75 -6.69 4.98
C ASP A 10 12.47 -5.99 5.48
N LEU A 11 11.75 -5.26 4.63
CA LEU A 11 10.43 -4.69 4.93
C LEU A 11 9.35 -5.77 5.17
N LEU A 12 9.44 -6.90 4.48
CA LEU A 12 8.48 -8.00 4.60
C LEU A 12 8.84 -9.03 5.69
N ALA A 13 10.06 -8.98 6.24
CA ALA A 13 10.62 -10.05 7.06
C ALA A 13 9.82 -10.35 8.35
N ASP A 14 9.18 -9.33 8.91
CA ASP A 14 8.43 -9.41 10.16
C ASP A 14 6.91 -9.62 9.96
N LEU A 15 6.46 -9.75 8.71
CA LEU A 15 5.03 -9.89 8.38
C LEU A 15 4.59 -11.37 8.36
N PRO A 16 3.28 -11.65 8.53
CA PRO A 16 2.76 -13.01 8.43
C PRO A 16 3.08 -13.64 7.06
N GLY A 17 3.64 -14.84 7.06
CA GLY A 17 4.08 -15.52 5.83
C GLY A 17 2.94 -15.96 4.89
N ASP A 18 1.70 -15.94 5.38
CA ASP A 18 0.47 -16.23 4.66
C ASP A 18 -0.37 -14.97 4.35
N ALA A 19 0.17 -13.78 4.61
CA ALA A 19 -0.51 -12.53 4.30
C ALA A 19 -0.75 -12.37 2.78
N GLU A 20 -1.92 -11.84 2.42
CA GLU A 20 -2.27 -11.49 1.05
C GLU A 20 -1.46 -10.27 0.60
N VAL A 21 -0.82 -10.37 -0.56
CA VAL A 21 -0.10 -9.24 -1.16
C VAL A 21 -0.98 -8.56 -2.20
N ARG A 22 -1.27 -7.27 -1.98
CA ARG A 22 -2.01 -6.41 -2.91
C ARG A 22 -1.11 -5.30 -3.44
N MET A 23 -1.47 -4.72 -4.59
CA MET A 23 -0.69 -3.64 -5.20
C MET A 23 -1.53 -2.38 -5.32
N ALA A 24 -1.07 -1.30 -4.70
CA ALA A 24 -1.58 0.03 -4.88
C ALA A 24 -0.83 0.67 -6.06
N THR A 25 -1.50 0.75 -7.21
CA THR A 25 -0.94 1.27 -8.47
C THR A 25 -1.91 2.21 -9.16
N GLN A 26 -1.34 3.17 -9.88
CA GLN A 26 -2.08 4.12 -10.70
C GLN A 26 -1.64 3.96 -12.16
N PRO A 27 -2.55 3.62 -13.09
CA PRO A 27 -2.20 3.49 -14.50
C PRO A 27 -1.58 4.80 -15.02
N HIS A 28 -0.31 4.74 -15.39
CA HIS A 28 0.38 5.85 -16.04
C HIS A 28 1.11 5.35 -17.29
N TRP A 29 1.31 6.25 -18.26
CA TRP A 29 2.05 5.94 -19.47
C TRP A 29 3.35 6.75 -19.54
N PRO A 30 4.52 6.11 -19.79
CA PRO A 30 4.74 4.67 -20.03
C PRO A 30 4.56 3.81 -18.76
N MET A 31 4.17 2.53 -18.92
CA MET A 31 4.03 1.52 -17.84
C MET A 31 5.40 1.16 -17.22
N ALA A 32 5.98 2.07 -16.44
CA ALA A 32 7.24 1.85 -15.74
C ALA A 32 7.17 2.41 -14.32
N SER A 33 6.79 1.55 -13.39
CA SER A 33 6.52 1.89 -11.99
C SER A 33 7.73 1.63 -11.09
N GLN A 34 7.92 2.47 -10.06
CA GLN A 34 8.87 2.20 -8.98
C GLN A 34 8.11 1.91 -7.70
N LEU A 35 8.41 0.76 -7.09
CA LEU A 35 7.93 0.47 -5.74
C LEU A 35 8.56 1.45 -4.77
N ARG A 36 7.71 2.12 -3.99
CA ARG A 36 8.10 3.16 -3.04
C ARG A 36 8.21 2.64 -1.62
N GLY A 37 7.44 1.62 -1.27
CA GLY A 37 7.36 1.09 0.08
C GLY A 37 6.25 0.07 0.20
N ILE A 38 5.95 -0.28 1.44
CA ILE A 38 4.84 -1.15 1.81
C ILE A 38 3.92 -0.46 2.82
N ALA A 39 2.68 -0.91 2.90
CA ALA A 39 1.75 -0.55 3.98
C ALA A 39 1.02 -1.81 4.48
N THR A 40 0.82 -1.89 5.79
CA THR A 40 0.09 -2.95 6.51
C THR A 40 -1.16 -2.39 7.16
N GLY A 41 -2.07 -3.27 7.60
CA GLY A 41 -3.23 -2.89 8.40
C GLY A 41 -2.87 -1.99 9.57
N SER A 42 -1.87 -2.38 10.36
CA SER A 42 -1.31 -1.62 11.49
C SER A 42 -0.68 -0.26 11.12
N SER A 43 -0.10 -0.10 9.92
CA SER A 43 0.41 1.20 9.45
C SER A 43 -0.70 2.15 8.98
N ILE A 44 -1.88 1.59 8.69
CA ILE A 44 -3.06 2.28 8.17
C ILE A 44 -4.11 2.53 9.29
N ALA A 45 -4.10 1.69 10.33
CA ALA A 45 -5.05 1.72 11.43
C ALA A 45 -4.82 2.92 12.34
N GLY A 46 -5.60 3.98 12.13
CA GLY A 46 -5.68 5.09 13.08
C GLY A 46 -6.05 6.44 12.49
N GLU A 47 -5.89 6.65 11.18
CA GLU A 47 -5.93 8.03 10.64
C GLU A 47 -6.85 8.25 9.42
N THR A 48 -7.51 7.24 8.85
CA THR A 48 -8.00 7.38 7.46
C THR A 48 -9.45 7.02 7.22
N GLN A 49 -10.14 7.89 6.46
CA GLN A 49 -11.22 7.49 5.56
C GLN A 49 -10.65 6.49 4.56
N CYS A 50 -11.14 5.25 4.60
CA CYS A 50 -10.60 4.10 3.87
C CYS A 50 -10.68 4.31 2.35
N ASP A 51 -11.70 5.04 1.93
CA ASP A 51 -11.70 5.95 0.80
C ASP A 51 -12.84 6.96 1.02
N GLU A 52 -12.97 7.96 0.15
CA GLU A 52 -14.07 8.94 0.20
C GLU A 52 -15.34 8.49 -0.56
N HIS A 53 -15.31 7.31 -1.21
CA HIS A 53 -16.34 6.83 -2.16
C HIS A 53 -17.11 5.58 -1.70
N GLY A 54 -16.72 4.96 -0.58
CA GLY A 54 -17.20 3.68 -0.05
C GLY A 54 -16.80 2.43 -0.83
N TYR A 55 -15.75 2.44 -1.66
CA TYR A 55 -15.34 1.28 -2.45
C TYR A 55 -14.53 0.24 -1.67
N TYR A 56 -13.82 0.66 -0.62
CA TYR A 56 -13.00 -0.15 0.25
C TYR A 56 -13.55 -0.09 1.67
N SER A 57 -13.70 -1.25 2.31
CA SER A 57 -14.11 -1.30 3.71
C SER A 57 -12.94 -0.94 4.62
N CYS A 58 -13.25 -0.32 5.76
CA CYS A 58 -12.22 -0.07 6.78
C CYS A 58 -11.68 -1.34 7.44
N ASP A 59 -12.44 -2.42 7.39
CA ASP A 59 -12.00 -3.73 7.84
C ASP A 59 -10.87 -4.24 6.92
N ASP A 60 -11.00 -4.12 5.60
CA ASP A 60 -9.94 -4.52 4.64
C ASP A 60 -8.66 -3.68 4.77
N CYS A 61 -8.79 -2.44 5.22
CA CYS A 61 -7.66 -1.51 5.36
C CYS A 61 -6.91 -1.69 6.68
N THR A 62 -7.56 -2.27 7.69
CA THR A 62 -6.98 -2.50 9.03
C THR A 62 -6.59 -3.95 9.26
N ASP A 63 -6.84 -4.83 8.28
CA ASP A 63 -6.48 -6.23 8.32
C ASP A 63 -4.97 -6.43 8.16
N ASP A 64 -4.30 -6.83 9.23
CA ASP A 64 -2.88 -7.20 9.23
C ASP A 64 -2.58 -8.47 8.42
N SER A 65 -3.60 -9.19 7.93
CA SER A 65 -3.44 -10.27 6.96
C SER A 65 -3.22 -9.76 5.54
N VAL A 66 -3.27 -8.44 5.29
CA VAL A 66 -3.03 -7.82 3.98
C VAL A 66 -1.80 -6.91 4.02
N VAL A 67 -0.93 -7.06 3.02
CA VAL A 67 0.23 -6.19 2.79
C VAL A 67 0.10 -5.52 1.42
N TRP A 68 0.14 -4.20 1.41
CA TRP A 68 0.10 -3.38 0.21
C TRP A 68 1.50 -3.05 -0.27
N LEU A 69 1.80 -3.36 -1.53
CA LEU A 69 2.93 -2.81 -2.27
C LEU A 69 2.50 -1.48 -2.88
N VAL A 70 3.17 -0.39 -2.51
CA VAL A 70 2.76 0.96 -2.92
C VAL A 70 3.68 1.50 -4.00
N GLU A 71 3.12 1.72 -5.19
CA GLU A 71 3.78 2.44 -6.27
C GLU A 71 3.81 3.94 -5.96
N GLY A 72 4.96 4.63 -6.05
CA GLY A 72 4.95 6.10 -6.06
C GLY A 72 4.22 6.78 -4.89
N ASP A 73 3.54 7.90 -5.17
CA ASP A 73 2.65 8.63 -4.27
C ASP A 73 1.32 8.85 -5.05
N SER A 74 0.14 8.93 -4.39
CA SER A 74 -1.11 9.22 -5.11
C SER A 74 -1.14 10.70 -5.55
N ILE A 75 -1.26 10.95 -6.84
CA ILE A 75 -1.40 12.32 -7.40
C ILE A 75 -2.85 12.77 -7.54
N PHE A 76 -3.80 11.86 -7.32
CA PHE A 76 -5.23 12.13 -7.43
C PHE A 76 -5.86 12.14 -6.05
N ASP A 77 -6.93 12.92 -5.92
CA ASP A 77 -7.78 12.90 -4.73
C ASP A 77 -8.44 11.51 -4.60
N ASP A 78 -8.81 10.89 -5.74
CA ASP A 78 -9.46 9.57 -5.85
C ASP A 78 -8.50 8.42 -6.27
N PRO A 79 -7.86 7.69 -5.34
CA PRO A 79 -6.95 6.61 -5.70
C PRO A 79 -7.65 5.28 -6.09
N TYR A 80 -7.05 4.48 -6.99
CA TYR A 80 -7.48 3.12 -7.37
C TYR A 80 -7.00 2.03 -6.38
N ALA A 81 -6.71 2.43 -5.15
CA ALA A 81 -6.43 1.61 -3.98
C ALA A 81 -6.76 2.47 -2.74
N PRO A 82 -7.00 1.88 -1.56
CA PRO A 82 -7.37 2.66 -0.37
C PRO A 82 -6.41 3.81 -0.12
N ARG A 83 -6.93 5.03 0.09
CA ARG A 83 -6.10 6.24 0.27
C ARG A 83 -5.04 6.04 1.34
N ALA A 84 -5.42 5.36 2.40
CA ALA A 84 -4.58 5.06 3.53
C ALA A 84 -3.35 4.21 3.21
N ALA A 85 -3.43 3.32 2.22
CA ALA A 85 -2.27 2.54 1.79
C ALA A 85 -1.17 3.45 1.23
N TRP A 86 -1.55 4.53 0.54
CA TRP A 86 -0.59 5.50 0.01
C TRP A 86 0.04 6.35 1.10
N ASP A 87 -0.77 6.84 2.04
CA ASP A 87 -0.31 7.73 3.12
C ASP A 87 0.49 6.98 4.20
N GLY A 88 0.15 5.72 4.47
CA GLY A 88 0.82 4.85 5.45
C GLY A 88 2.11 4.19 4.96
N THR A 89 2.62 4.56 3.78
CA THR A 89 3.78 3.90 3.16
C THR A 89 5.05 4.03 4.02
N VAL A 90 5.61 2.89 4.43
CA VAL A 90 6.93 2.78 5.06
C VAL A 90 7.98 2.47 4.00
N ARG A 91 9.15 3.13 4.08
CA ARG A 91 10.23 3.07 3.07
C ARG A 91 11.46 2.32 3.56
#